data_AF-A0A2K3KXG1-F1
#
_entry.id   AF-A0A2K3KXG1-F1
#
_cell.length_a   1.000
_cell.length_b   1.000
_cell.length_c   1.000
_cell.angle_alpha   90.00
_cell.angle_beta   90.00
_cell.angle_gamma   90.00
#
_symmetry.space_group_name_H-M   'P 1'
#
loop_
_entity.id
_entity.type
_entity.pdbx_description
1 polymer ?
#
loop_
_entity_poly.entity_id
_entity_poly.type
_entity_poly.pdbx_seq_one_letter_code
_entity_poly.pdbx_strand_id
1 'polypeptide(L)'
;MVENTLSELEASKCVAIEDDMDLSPLNLGMIASYYYISYTTIERFSSSLSSKTKMKVLLEVLSSASEYAHLPIRPGEEEVVRRLINHQRFSFENPEVTNPHVKANALLQAHFSRQFVGGNLSLDQREVLLSANRLLQSMVDVISSNGWLSKALLAMEVSQMVTQGMWERDSMLLQLPHFTKDLAKKCQENPGRSVETVFD
;
A
#
# COMPACT_ATOMS: atom_id res chain seq x y z
N MET A 1 -24.76 -14.72 17.71
CA MET A 1 -23.64 -13.76 17.64
C MET A 1 -22.34 -14.48 17.38
N VAL A 2 -21.95 -15.46 18.21
CA VAL A 2 -20.73 -16.27 18.00
C VAL A 2 -20.80 -17.09 16.71
N GLU A 3 -21.89 -17.81 16.45
CA GLU A 3 -22.07 -18.61 15.22
C GLU A 3 -21.87 -17.78 13.95
N ASN A 4 -22.57 -16.65 13.82
CA ASN A 4 -22.41 -15.76 12.66
C ASN A 4 -20.96 -15.29 12.48
N THR A 5 -20.27 -14.89 13.56
CA THR A 5 -18.87 -14.46 13.48
C THR A 5 -17.95 -15.60 13.05
N LEU A 6 -18.17 -16.82 13.56
CA LEU A 6 -17.39 -17.99 13.16
C LEU A 6 -17.66 -18.36 11.69
N SER A 7 -18.91 -18.31 11.24
CA SER A 7 -19.26 -18.53 9.84
C SER A 7 -18.61 -17.49 8.90
N GLU A 8 -18.56 -16.23 9.30
CA GLU A 8 -17.87 -15.18 8.53
C GLU A 8 -16.34 -15.41 8.49
N LEU A 9 -15.71 -15.74 9.62
CA LEU A 9 -14.28 -16.03 9.69
C LEU A 9 -13.88 -17.29 8.91
N GLU A 10 -14.74 -18.32 8.93
CA GLU A 10 -14.58 -19.53 8.15
C GLU A 10 -14.71 -19.25 6.65
N ALA A 11 -15.72 -18.48 6.24
CA ALA A 11 -15.92 -18.07 4.84
C ALA A 11 -14.72 -17.29 4.30
N SER A 12 -14.11 -16.42 5.13
CA SER A 12 -12.88 -15.70 4.82
C SER A 12 -11.60 -16.52 4.98
N LYS A 13 -11.70 -17.84 5.22
CA LYS A 13 -10.59 -18.79 5.41
C LYS A 13 -9.59 -18.37 6.50
N CYS A 14 -10.09 -17.72 7.54
CA CYS A 14 -9.29 -17.29 8.68
C CYS A 14 -9.27 -18.33 9.81
N VAL A 15 -10.34 -19.11 9.95
CA VAL A 15 -10.49 -20.19 10.94
C VAL A 15 -11.09 -21.41 10.23
N ALA A 16 -10.74 -22.61 10.67
CA ALA A 16 -11.44 -23.83 10.30
C ALA A 16 -12.28 -24.32 11.49
N ILE A 17 -13.49 -24.79 11.20
CA ILE A 17 -14.40 -25.38 12.19
C ILE A 17 -14.39 -26.90 11.99
N GLU A 18 -13.96 -27.63 13.00
CA GLU A 18 -13.88 -29.10 13.01
C GLU A 18 -14.97 -29.65 13.94
N ASP A 19 -15.71 -30.67 13.49
CA ASP A 19 -16.79 -31.33 14.24
C ASP A 19 -17.85 -30.38 14.84
N ASP A 20 -18.12 -29.25 14.17
CA ASP A 20 -19.03 -28.17 14.59
C ASP A 20 -18.71 -27.56 15.98
N MET A 21 -17.52 -27.83 16.53
CA MET A 21 -17.16 -27.50 17.91
C MET A 21 -15.74 -26.96 18.06
N ASP A 22 -14.76 -27.57 17.40
CA ASP A 22 -13.34 -27.23 17.54
C ASP A 22 -12.92 -26.18 16.52
N LEU A 23 -12.05 -25.25 16.94
CA LEU A 23 -11.57 -24.16 16.10
C LEU A 23 -10.05 -24.23 15.94
N SER A 24 -9.59 -24.16 14.69
CA SER A 24 -8.16 -24.08 14.38
C SER A 24 -7.85 -22.84 13.52
N PRO A 25 -6.80 -22.07 13.84
CA PRO A 25 -6.44 -20.89 13.07
C PRO A 25 -5.87 -21.30 11.71
N LEU A 26 -6.33 -20.66 10.64
CA LEU A 26 -5.77 -20.82 9.30
C LEU A 26 -4.73 -19.74 9.00
N ASN A 27 -3.96 -19.93 7.94
CA ASN A 27 -2.87 -19.03 7.56
C ASN A 27 -3.32 -17.56 7.44
N LEU A 28 -4.47 -17.29 6.81
CA LEU A 28 -4.98 -15.92 6.69
C LEU A 28 -5.36 -15.31 8.06
N GLY A 29 -5.93 -16.11 8.96
CA GLY A 29 -6.27 -15.68 10.32
C GLY A 29 -5.03 -15.41 11.16
N MET A 30 -3.98 -16.23 11.01
CA MET A 30 -2.68 -16.01 11.66
C MET A 30 -2.04 -14.69 11.19
N ILE A 31 -2.03 -14.43 9.88
CA ILE A 31 -1.51 -13.18 9.31
C ILE A 31 -2.32 -11.97 9.83
N ALA A 32 -3.67 -12.04 9.77
CA ALA A 32 -4.55 -10.98 10.25
C ALA A 32 -4.27 -10.64 11.73
N SER A 33 -4.20 -11.68 12.57
CA SER A 33 -3.92 -11.54 14.00
C SER A 33 -2.52 -10.99 14.29
N TYR A 34 -1.50 -11.46 13.56
CA TYR A 34 -0.11 -11.07 13.79
C TYR A 34 0.14 -9.59 13.51
N TYR A 35 -0.42 -9.06 12.42
CA TYR A 35 -0.24 -7.67 12.02
C TYR A 35 -1.30 -6.71 12.57
N TYR A 36 -2.28 -7.22 13.32
CA TYR A 36 -3.42 -6.45 13.81
C TYR A 36 -4.18 -5.73 12.68
N ILE A 37 -4.61 -6.53 11.70
CA ILE A 37 -5.30 -6.11 10.48
C ILE A 37 -6.66 -6.80 10.41
N SER A 38 -7.67 -6.12 9.87
CA SER A 38 -9.00 -6.70 9.71
C SER A 38 -8.98 -7.96 8.85
N TYR A 39 -9.73 -9.00 9.24
CA TYR A 39 -9.85 -10.23 8.45
C TYR A 39 -10.41 -9.94 7.04
N THR A 40 -11.31 -8.97 6.92
CA THR A 40 -11.85 -8.49 5.63
C THR A 40 -10.77 -7.88 4.72
N THR A 41 -9.74 -7.25 5.29
CA THR A 41 -8.59 -6.75 4.54
C THR A 41 -7.75 -7.91 4.00
N ILE A 42 -7.47 -8.90 4.83
CA ILE A 42 -6.71 -10.09 4.42
C ILE A 42 -7.48 -10.91 3.38
N GLU A 43 -8.80 -11.04 3.52
CA GLU A 43 -9.67 -11.67 2.52
C GLU A 43 -9.59 -10.94 1.16
N ARG A 44 -9.66 -9.59 1.18
CA ARG A 44 -9.48 -8.78 -0.03
C ARG A 44 -8.11 -8.98 -0.66
N PHE A 45 -7.05 -9.03 0.15
CA PHE A 45 -5.70 -9.29 -0.34
C PHE A 45 -5.60 -10.68 -0.97
N SER A 46 -6.13 -11.70 -0.30
CA SER A 46 -6.12 -13.08 -0.81
C SER A 46 -6.93 -13.26 -2.09
N SER A 47 -8.01 -12.51 -2.29
CA SER A 47 -8.86 -12.62 -3.48
C SER A 47 -8.37 -11.77 -4.65
N SER A 48 -7.70 -10.64 -4.38
CA SER A 48 -7.30 -9.68 -5.41
C SER A 48 -5.86 -9.85 -5.90
N LEU A 49 -4.98 -10.43 -5.08
CA LEU A 49 -3.59 -10.67 -5.44
C LEU A 49 -3.46 -11.97 -6.25
N SER A 50 -2.59 -11.94 -7.26
CA SER A 50 -2.31 -13.08 -8.12
C SER A 50 -0.85 -13.09 -8.58
N SER A 51 -0.41 -14.19 -9.19
CA SER A 51 0.89 -14.29 -9.86
C SER A 51 1.10 -13.26 -10.98
N LYS A 52 0.04 -12.57 -11.43
CA LYS A 52 0.06 -11.55 -12.49
C LYS A 52 -0.03 -10.11 -11.97
N THR A 53 -0.20 -9.90 -10.66
CA THR A 53 -0.35 -8.56 -10.07
C THR A 53 0.82 -7.63 -10.47
N LYS A 54 0.50 -6.40 -10.84
CA LYS A 54 1.49 -5.36 -11.21
C LYS A 54 1.42 -4.21 -10.20
N MET A 55 2.39 -3.29 -10.26
CA MET A 55 2.49 -2.15 -9.34
C MET A 55 1.17 -1.39 -9.16
N LYS A 56 0.51 -0.99 -10.26
CA LYS A 56 -0.81 -0.31 -10.22
C LYS A 56 -1.82 -1.09 -9.36
N VAL A 57 -2.03 -2.37 -9.69
CA VAL A 57 -2.98 -3.24 -9.00
C VAL A 57 -2.58 -3.47 -7.54
N LEU A 58 -1.28 -3.60 -7.25
CA LEU A 58 -0.79 -3.75 -5.87
C LEU A 58 -1.16 -2.54 -5.01
N LEU A 59 -1.00 -1.32 -5.54
CA LEU A 59 -1.38 -0.08 -4.85
C LEU A 59 -2.90 0.06 -4.70
N GLU A 60 -3.68 -0.36 -5.71
CA GLU A 60 -5.14 -0.42 -5.63
C GLU A 60 -5.61 -1.39 -4.54
N VAL A 61 -5.01 -2.59 -4.46
CA VAL A 61 -5.32 -3.57 -3.43
C VAL A 61 -4.93 -3.04 -2.05
N LEU A 62 -3.73 -2.48 -1.89
CA LEU A 62 -3.29 -1.86 -0.63
C LEU A 62 -4.27 -0.77 -0.16
N SER A 63 -4.68 0.14 -1.05
CA SER A 63 -5.60 1.23 -0.73
C SER A 63 -7.06 0.78 -0.49
N SER A 64 -7.44 -0.40 -0.95
CA SER A 64 -8.74 -1.02 -0.68
C SER A 64 -8.90 -1.64 0.71
N ALA A 65 -7.83 -1.61 1.52
CA ALA A 65 -7.82 -2.10 2.89
C ALA A 65 -8.89 -1.43 3.76
N SER A 66 -9.52 -2.21 4.64
CA SER A 66 -10.61 -1.75 5.51
C SER A 66 -10.15 -0.68 6.50
N GLU A 67 -8.87 -0.69 6.85
CA GLU A 67 -8.20 0.32 7.69
C GLU A 67 -8.36 1.73 7.11
N TYR A 68 -8.47 1.85 5.78
CA TYR A 68 -8.66 3.13 5.11
C TYR A 68 -10.12 3.54 4.95
N ALA A 69 -11.09 2.67 5.25
CA ALA A 69 -12.51 3.00 5.14
C ALA A 69 -12.94 4.16 6.05
N HIS A 70 -12.19 4.41 7.13
CA HIS A 70 -12.44 5.46 8.10
C HIS A 70 -11.75 6.79 7.79
N LEU A 71 -11.04 6.90 6.65
CA LEU A 71 -10.43 8.16 6.26
C LEU A 71 -11.51 9.25 6.09
N PRO A 72 -11.34 10.41 6.73
CA PRO A 72 -12.36 11.45 6.71
C PRO A 72 -12.50 12.04 5.31
N ILE A 73 -13.74 12.15 4.83
CA ILE A 73 -14.10 12.88 3.62
C ILE A 73 -14.68 14.21 4.06
N ARG A 74 -13.92 15.29 3.88
CA ARG A 74 -14.33 16.62 4.36
C ARG A 74 -14.86 17.46 3.18
N PRO A 75 -15.99 18.16 3.35
CA PRO A 75 -16.46 19.12 2.36
C PRO A 75 -15.41 20.20 2.08
N GLY A 76 -15.21 20.54 0.80
CA GLY A 76 -14.24 21.53 0.35
C GLY A 76 -12.85 20.96 0.00
N GLU A 77 -12.60 19.67 0.26
CA GLU A 77 -11.36 18.99 -0.17
C GLU A 77 -11.46 18.40 -1.58
N GLU A 78 -12.66 18.34 -2.18
CA GLU A 78 -12.93 17.56 -3.40
C GLU A 78 -12.06 17.99 -4.57
N GLU A 79 -11.89 19.30 -4.77
CA GLU A 79 -11.08 19.82 -5.88
C GLU A 79 -9.59 19.55 -5.67
N VAL A 80 -9.12 19.59 -4.43
CA VAL A 80 -7.72 19.25 -4.11
C VAL A 80 -7.47 17.76 -4.34
N VAL A 81 -8.37 16.89 -3.86
CA VAL A 81 -8.30 15.45 -4.07
C VAL A 81 -8.40 15.09 -5.55
N ARG A 82 -9.29 15.75 -6.30
CA ARG A 82 -9.40 15.57 -7.76
C ARG A 82 -8.10 15.95 -8.48
N ARG A 83 -7.46 17.05 -8.08
CA ARG A 83 -6.14 17.42 -8.61
C ARG A 83 -5.07 16.39 -8.28
N LEU A 84 -5.07 15.84 -7.06
CA LEU A 84 -4.16 14.75 -6.72
C LEU A 84 -4.40 13.57 -7.66
N ILE A 85 -5.63 13.06 -7.76
CA ILE A 85 -6.03 11.94 -8.63
C ILE A 85 -5.55 12.13 -10.08
N ASN A 86 -5.74 13.31 -10.65
CA ASN A 86 -5.44 13.59 -12.06
C ASN A 86 -3.94 13.72 -12.37
N HIS A 87 -3.10 14.01 -11.37
CA HIS A 87 -1.65 14.22 -11.54
C HIS A 87 -0.81 13.09 -10.95
N GLN A 88 -1.35 11.87 -10.92
CA GLN A 88 -0.62 10.69 -10.46
C GLN A 88 0.01 9.89 -11.59
N ARG A 89 1.05 9.12 -11.22
CA ARG A 89 1.74 8.20 -12.13
C ARG A 89 0.82 7.09 -12.64
N PHE A 90 -0.01 6.52 -11.77
CA PHE A 90 -1.01 5.54 -12.14
C PHE A 90 -2.39 6.18 -12.13
N SER A 91 -3.05 6.18 -13.29
CA SER A 91 -4.38 6.72 -13.47
C SER A 91 -5.45 5.84 -12.81
N PHE A 92 -6.49 6.51 -12.35
CA PHE A 92 -7.66 5.91 -11.72
C PHE A 92 -8.73 5.60 -12.77
N GLU A 93 -9.42 4.48 -12.61
CA GLU A 93 -10.57 4.13 -13.44
C GLU A 93 -11.84 4.62 -12.76
N ASN A 94 -12.50 5.62 -13.35
CA ASN A 94 -13.73 6.23 -12.84
C ASN A 94 -13.69 6.58 -11.34
N PRO A 95 -12.72 7.40 -10.87
CA PRO A 95 -12.53 7.67 -9.46
C PRO A 95 -13.69 8.45 -8.86
N GLU A 96 -14.28 7.90 -7.80
CA GLU A 96 -15.18 8.64 -6.93
C GLU A 96 -14.37 9.44 -5.89
N VAL A 97 -14.41 10.76 -5.97
CA VAL A 97 -13.63 11.67 -5.11
C VAL A 97 -14.03 11.58 -3.64
N THR A 98 -15.27 11.18 -3.37
CA THR A 98 -15.84 10.96 -2.04
C THR A 98 -15.53 9.57 -1.48
N ASN A 99 -14.79 8.73 -2.21
CA ASN A 99 -14.43 7.40 -1.74
C ASN A 99 -13.10 7.45 -0.94
N PRO A 100 -13.08 6.99 0.32
CA PRO A 100 -11.89 7.03 1.17
C PRO A 100 -10.74 6.16 0.66
N HIS A 101 -11.01 5.05 -0.04
CA HIS A 101 -9.97 4.21 -0.66
C HIS A 101 -9.31 4.91 -1.86
N VAL A 102 -10.09 5.63 -2.66
CA VAL A 102 -9.55 6.46 -3.76
C VAL A 102 -8.67 7.57 -3.20
N LYS A 103 -9.12 8.22 -2.11
CA LYS A 103 -8.33 9.22 -1.38
C LYS A 103 -7.03 8.62 -0.84
N ALA A 104 -7.07 7.45 -0.20
CA ALA A 104 -5.88 6.75 0.31
C ALA A 104 -4.85 6.49 -0.80
N ASN A 105 -5.29 5.98 -1.94
CA ASN A 105 -4.43 5.71 -3.09
C ASN A 105 -3.80 7.01 -3.63
N ALA A 106 -4.60 8.07 -3.80
CA ALA A 106 -4.10 9.35 -4.26
C ALA A 106 -3.03 9.93 -3.31
N LEU A 107 -3.23 9.80 -1.99
CA LEU A 107 -2.27 10.24 -0.97
C LEU A 107 -0.98 9.39 -0.97
N LEU A 108 -1.07 8.07 -1.21
CA LEU A 108 0.10 7.20 -1.38
C LEU A 108 0.92 7.60 -2.61
N GLN A 109 0.29 7.77 -3.76
CA GLN A 109 1.00 8.15 -4.98
C GLN A 109 1.59 9.58 -4.89
N ALA A 110 0.90 10.50 -4.20
CA ALA A 110 1.42 11.83 -3.89
C ALA A 110 2.66 11.76 -3.00
N HIS A 111 2.69 10.85 -2.02
CA HIS A 111 3.86 10.59 -1.17
C HIS A 111 5.05 10.11 -1.98
N PHE A 112 4.88 9.10 -2.84
CA PHE A 112 5.95 8.59 -3.70
C PHE A 112 6.45 9.66 -4.69
N SER A 113 5.59 10.60 -5.07
CA SER A 113 5.97 11.70 -5.96
C SER A 113 6.59 12.90 -5.23
N ARG A 114 6.67 12.86 -3.88
CA ARG A 114 7.01 14.00 -3.02
C ARG A 114 6.20 15.26 -3.34
N GLN A 115 4.96 15.06 -3.77
CA GLN A 115 4.04 16.16 -4.07
C GLN A 115 3.60 16.81 -2.76
N PHE A 116 3.60 18.14 -2.71
CA PHE A 116 3.14 18.86 -1.53
C PHE A 116 1.64 18.61 -1.29
N VAL A 117 1.32 18.10 -0.11
CA VAL A 117 -0.05 17.93 0.40
C VAL A 117 -0.19 18.81 1.64
N GLY A 118 -1.10 19.79 1.59
CA GLY A 118 -1.29 20.78 2.65
C GLY A 118 -2.53 20.55 3.52
N GLY A 119 -2.63 21.31 4.61
CA GLY A 119 -3.82 21.34 5.48
C GLY A 119 -4.14 19.98 6.10
N ASN A 120 -5.42 19.64 6.18
CA ASN A 120 -5.87 18.38 6.78
C ASN A 120 -5.45 17.14 5.96
N LEU A 121 -5.24 17.28 4.65
CA LEU A 121 -4.84 16.15 3.80
C LEU A 121 -3.43 15.64 4.14
N SER A 122 -2.55 16.47 4.72
CA SER A 122 -1.23 16.01 5.17
C SER A 122 -1.32 15.12 6.42
N LEU A 123 -2.29 15.41 7.30
CA LEU A 123 -2.61 14.57 8.45
C LEU A 123 -3.21 13.24 7.96
N ASP A 124 -4.14 13.29 7.02
CA ASP A 124 -4.71 12.08 6.43
C ASP A 124 -3.64 11.23 5.71
N GLN A 125 -2.69 11.87 5.01
CA GLN A 125 -1.55 11.17 4.38
C GLN A 125 -0.69 10.47 5.44
N ARG A 126 -0.43 11.13 6.58
CA ARG A 126 0.32 10.52 7.68
C ARG A 126 -0.41 9.29 8.24
N GLU A 127 -1.72 9.37 8.46
CA GLU A 127 -2.52 8.22 8.92
C GLU A 127 -2.43 7.06 7.93
N VAL A 128 -2.51 7.35 6.62
CA VAL A 128 -2.34 6.33 5.57
C VAL A 128 -0.97 5.65 5.68
N LEU A 129 0.10 6.44 5.81
CA LEU A 129 1.47 5.92 5.87
C LEU A 129 1.75 5.10 7.14
N LEU A 130 1.13 5.44 8.28
CA LEU A 130 1.30 4.71 9.54
C LEU A 130 0.84 3.25 9.44
N SER A 131 -0.27 2.97 8.75
CA SER A 131 -0.74 1.60 8.54
C SER A 131 -0.15 0.92 7.29
N ALA A 132 0.39 1.67 6.33
CA ALA A 132 0.87 1.13 5.07
C ALA A 132 1.93 0.03 5.25
N ASN A 133 2.87 0.19 6.18
CA ASN A 133 3.95 -0.79 6.40
C ASN A 133 3.41 -2.15 6.89
N ARG A 134 2.52 -2.18 7.89
CA ARG A 134 1.94 -3.45 8.36
C ARG A 134 1.07 -4.10 7.29
N LEU A 135 0.31 -3.30 6.53
CA LEU A 135 -0.50 -3.80 5.42
C LEU A 135 0.38 -4.43 4.35
N LEU A 136 1.48 -3.78 3.95
CA LEU A 136 2.43 -4.31 2.97
C LEU A 136 3.12 -5.58 3.45
N GLN A 137 3.52 -5.66 4.73
CA GLN A 137 4.08 -6.89 5.31
C GLN A 137 3.08 -8.03 5.28
N SER A 138 1.81 -7.77 5.63
CA SER A 138 0.75 -8.79 5.50
C SER A 138 0.51 -9.21 4.05
N MET A 139 0.61 -8.29 3.07
CA MET A 139 0.54 -8.63 1.65
C MET A 139 1.70 -9.52 1.24
N VAL A 140 2.92 -9.26 1.71
CA VAL A 140 4.09 -10.13 1.47
C VAL A 140 3.83 -11.55 1.95
N ASP A 141 3.27 -11.72 3.15
CA ASP A 141 2.99 -13.04 3.72
C ASP A 141 1.84 -13.77 3.00
N VAL A 142 0.79 -13.05 2.60
CA VAL A 142 -0.29 -13.62 1.76
C VAL A 142 0.27 -14.07 0.41
N ILE A 143 1.11 -13.26 -0.23
CA ILE A 143 1.71 -13.55 -1.54
C ILE A 143 2.70 -14.71 -1.46
N SER A 144 3.55 -14.73 -0.42
CA SER A 144 4.58 -15.76 -0.22
C SER A 144 3.96 -17.12 0.08
N SER A 145 2.85 -17.15 0.83
CA SER A 145 2.05 -18.35 1.08
C SER A 145 1.49 -18.98 -0.19
N ASN A 146 1.34 -18.20 -1.27
CA ASN A 146 0.91 -18.66 -2.59
C ASN A 146 2.09 -18.96 -3.55
N GLY A 147 3.34 -18.79 -3.09
CA GLY A 147 4.54 -19.10 -3.88
C GLY A 147 4.87 -18.10 -4.99
N TRP A 148 4.32 -16.87 -4.96
CA TRP A 148 4.54 -15.87 -6.02
C TRP A 148 5.74 -14.95 -5.72
N LEU A 149 6.96 -15.50 -5.80
CA LEU A 149 8.20 -14.80 -5.43
C LEU A 149 8.34 -13.39 -6.03
N SER A 150 8.14 -13.23 -7.35
CA SER A 150 8.25 -11.92 -8.01
C SER A 150 7.28 -10.88 -7.44
N LYS A 151 6.11 -11.32 -6.95
CA LYS A 151 5.10 -10.42 -6.37
C LYS A 151 5.39 -10.10 -4.92
N ALA A 152 6.02 -11.02 -4.18
CA ALA A 152 6.50 -10.76 -2.84
C ALA A 152 7.62 -9.69 -2.89
N LEU A 153 8.56 -9.81 -3.83
CA LEU A 153 9.60 -8.80 -4.06
C LEU A 153 9.00 -7.44 -4.43
N LEU A 154 7.99 -7.41 -5.32
CA LEU A 154 7.28 -6.17 -5.66
C LEU A 154 6.64 -5.51 -4.42
N ALA A 155 6.01 -6.28 -3.53
CA ALA A 155 5.44 -5.75 -2.29
C ALA A 155 6.52 -5.23 -1.32
N MET A 156 7.68 -5.91 -1.25
CA MET A 156 8.84 -5.43 -0.48
C MET A 156 9.40 -4.12 -1.06
N GLU A 157 9.49 -3.98 -2.39
CA GLU A 157 9.88 -2.73 -3.05
C GLU A 157 8.92 -1.59 -2.69
N VAL A 158 7.60 -1.84 -2.66
CA VAL A 158 6.63 -0.82 -2.22
C VAL A 158 6.83 -0.44 -0.74
N SER A 159 7.22 -1.37 0.13
CA SER A 159 7.57 -1.03 1.51
C SER A 159 8.77 -0.07 1.58
N GLN A 160 9.76 -0.26 0.71
CA GLN A 160 10.89 0.66 0.59
C GLN A 160 10.45 2.01 0.02
N MET A 161 9.56 2.03 -0.99
CA MET A 161 8.98 3.26 -1.55
C MET A 161 8.21 4.06 -0.49
N VAL A 162 7.42 3.40 0.36
CA VAL A 162 6.71 4.03 1.49
C VAL A 162 7.71 4.63 2.48
N THR A 163 8.76 3.90 2.82
CA THR A 163 9.78 4.34 3.77
C THR A 163 10.56 5.56 3.25
N GLN A 164 10.97 5.54 1.98
CA GLN A 164 11.83 6.57 1.38
C GLN A 164 11.06 7.73 0.71
N GLY A 165 9.74 7.58 0.54
CA GLY A 165 8.88 8.57 -0.12
C GLY A 165 9.32 8.85 -1.56
N MET A 166 9.55 7.80 -2.34
CA MET A 166 10.01 7.88 -3.73
C MET A 166 9.53 6.67 -4.53
N TRP A 167 9.49 6.81 -5.85
CA TRP A 167 9.16 5.71 -6.74
C TRP A 167 10.33 4.73 -6.91
N GLU A 168 10.03 3.50 -7.36
CA GLU A 168 11.02 2.44 -7.57
C GLU A 168 12.06 2.77 -8.66
N ARG A 169 11.73 3.70 -9.57
CA ARG A 169 12.61 4.16 -10.66
C ARG A 169 13.31 5.48 -10.37
N ASP A 170 13.05 6.08 -9.21
CA ASP A 170 13.74 7.30 -8.82
C ASP A 170 15.19 6.98 -8.44
N SER A 171 16.10 7.95 -8.62
CA SER A 171 17.51 7.78 -8.26
C SER A 171 17.67 7.50 -6.77
N MET A 172 18.46 6.47 -6.42
CA MET A 172 18.74 6.09 -5.03
C MET A 172 19.35 7.23 -4.21
N LEU A 173 20.03 8.18 -4.87
CA LEU A 173 20.63 9.34 -4.22
C LEU A 173 19.59 10.28 -3.59
N LEU A 174 18.32 10.21 -4.01
CA LEU A 174 17.22 10.99 -3.42
C LEU A 174 16.86 10.57 -1.99
N GLN A 175 17.42 9.47 -1.49
CA GLN A 175 17.34 9.08 -0.08
C GLN A 175 18.20 9.99 0.81
N LEU A 176 19.21 10.65 0.24
CA LEU A 176 20.09 11.54 0.99
C LEU A 176 19.39 12.88 1.31
N PRO A 177 19.60 13.42 2.52
CA PRO A 177 19.16 14.78 2.85
C PRO A 177 19.71 15.81 1.86
N HIS A 178 18.90 16.82 1.54
CA HIS A 178 19.25 17.94 0.64
C HIS A 178 19.58 17.56 -0.82
N PHE A 179 19.28 16.32 -1.23
CA PHE A 179 19.51 15.86 -2.59
C PHE A 179 18.31 16.14 -3.50
N THR A 180 18.53 16.86 -4.61
CA THR A 180 17.47 17.20 -5.58
C THR A 180 17.54 16.29 -6.81
N LYS A 181 16.44 16.23 -7.58
CA LYS A 181 16.41 15.49 -8.86
C LYS A 181 17.48 16.01 -9.84
N ASP A 182 17.73 17.32 -9.84
CA ASP A 182 18.77 17.93 -10.67
C ASP A 182 20.18 17.52 -10.23
N LEU A 183 20.43 17.42 -8.92
CA LEU A 183 21.72 16.97 -8.40
C LEU A 183 21.95 15.49 -8.73
N ALA A 184 20.94 14.65 -8.58
CA ALA A 184 20.99 13.24 -8.99
C ALA A 184 21.29 13.07 -10.47
N LYS A 185 20.63 13.88 -11.32
CA LYS A 185 20.92 13.89 -12.75
C LYS A 185 22.37 14.27 -13.05
N LYS A 186 22.89 15.32 -12.39
CA LYS A 186 24.31 15.72 -12.54
C LYS A 186 25.30 14.64 -12.10
N CYS A 187 24.99 13.90 -11.02
CA CYS A 187 25.80 12.78 -10.55
C CYS A 187 25.84 11.63 -11.56
N GLN A 188 24.69 11.31 -12.17
CA GLN A 188 24.61 10.29 -13.21
C GLN A 188 25.30 10.71 -14.51
N GLU A 189 25.23 12.00 -14.86
CA GLU A 189 25.87 12.58 -16.06
C GLU A 189 27.35 12.96 -15.84
N ASN A 190 27.93 12.66 -14.68
CA ASN A 190 29.28 13.08 -14.33
C ASN A 190 30.35 12.49 -15.28
N PRO A 191 31.08 13.33 -16.03
CA PRO A 191 32.07 12.85 -16.98
C PRO A 191 33.26 12.19 -16.25
N GLY A 192 33.45 10.90 -16.49
CA GLY A 192 34.55 10.09 -15.94
C GLY A 192 34.09 8.98 -15.00
N ARG A 193 33.01 9.20 -14.24
CA ARG A 193 32.36 8.15 -13.42
C ARG A 193 30.94 8.56 -13.05
N SER A 194 29.96 7.85 -13.60
CA SER A 194 28.55 7.93 -13.16
C SER A 194 28.47 7.54 -11.68
N VAL A 195 27.76 8.34 -10.91
CA VAL A 195 27.42 8.04 -9.51
C VAL A 195 25.92 7.76 -9.47
N GLU A 196 25.55 6.51 -9.26
CA GLU A 196 24.16 6.03 -9.28
C GLU A 196 23.68 5.64 -7.88
N THR A 197 24.61 5.22 -7.02
CA THR A 197 24.36 4.75 -5.67
C THR A 197 25.24 5.47 -4.65
N VAL A 198 24.89 5.31 -3.36
CA VAL A 198 25.70 5.85 -2.25
C VAL A 198 26.99 5.06 -2.00
N PHE A 199 27.21 3.98 -2.74
CA PHE A 199 28.37 3.10 -2.60
C PHE A 199 29.39 3.22 -3.75
N ASP A 200 29.07 4.01 -4.78
CA ASP A 200 30.01 4.32 -5.87
C ASP A 200 31.12 5.26 -5.38
#